data_AF-A0A1V9DYF2-F1
#
_entry.id   AF-A0A1V9DYF2-F1
#
_cell.length_a   1.000
_cell.length_b   1.000
_cell.length_c   1.000
_cell.angle_alpha   90.00
_cell.angle_beta   90.00
_cell.angle_gamma   90.00
#
_symmetry.space_group_name_H-M   'P 1'
#
loop_
_entity.id
_entity.type
_entity.pdbx_description
1 polymer ?
#
loop_
_entity_poly.entity_id
_entity_poly.type
_entity_poly.pdbx_seq_one_letter_code
_entity_poly.pdbx_strand_id
1 'polypeptide(L)'
;MINITSFETLDKAIKLAGGEPTVLEALWDGDTSGWYLYLNLHVIIKKLFSIKKEVRYLGTISLGGDIRLFNGTVPPWPEAELAKEWGKMANEKYGLIFYFPSDKEPDNNCPGWEQRHLAIQCADCAKMIIPTDSPYLSKEICYSCHLKREFNNKIKNAEPYDDGVNLFMVKDEEYNHLGYSSFLDGFSMAPFIDDTVQSRREKRLVDIVTIDELDISIIKEKIEQALDEKVAVYKSAEFPPDFPEKFKSNIKRHTVEYKGNKYELIERLNEEHSKIDGLVWALEMVDKAISGNYCFKIYFKNGFTYRDDAVLRFVNFVSNGSTSLAAIVQQYSGILTETEVQDTVTKMEKAGCLIIEGEIVQTTDVTRKLL
;
A
#
# COMPACT_ATOMS: atom_id res chain seq x y z
N MET A 1 -23.36 2.25 11.15
CA MET A 1 -23.51 3.50 10.35
C MET A 1 -24.59 3.28 9.31
N ILE A 2 -25.34 4.32 8.94
CA ILE A 2 -26.36 4.22 7.86
C ILE A 2 -25.62 4.28 6.53
N ASN A 3 -25.77 3.25 5.69
CA ASN A 3 -25.18 3.26 4.34
C ASN A 3 -26.14 3.91 3.35
N ILE A 4 -25.63 4.85 2.57
CA ILE A 4 -26.32 5.51 1.47
C ILE A 4 -25.87 4.82 0.18
N THR A 5 -26.73 3.96 -0.35
CA THR A 5 -26.43 3.11 -1.52
C THR A 5 -27.08 3.61 -2.81
N SER A 6 -27.98 4.58 -2.71
CA SER A 6 -28.67 5.19 -3.86
C SER A 6 -29.21 6.58 -3.52
N PHE A 7 -29.58 7.36 -4.54
CA PHE A 7 -30.22 8.66 -4.31
C PHE A 7 -31.53 8.54 -3.53
N GLU A 8 -32.31 7.47 -3.67
CA GLU A 8 -33.54 7.25 -2.89
C GLU A 8 -33.27 7.15 -1.39
N THR A 9 -32.17 6.48 -1.01
CA THR A 9 -31.76 6.38 0.40
C THR A 9 -31.31 7.73 0.96
N LEU A 10 -30.59 8.52 0.16
CA LEU A 10 -30.21 9.89 0.50
C LEU A 10 -31.43 10.81 0.62
N ASP A 11 -32.36 10.73 -0.34
CA ASP A 11 -33.61 11.49 -0.39
C ASP A 11 -34.44 11.27 0.87
N LYS A 12 -34.55 10.01 1.30
CA LYS A 12 -35.23 9.63 2.54
C LYS A 12 -34.52 10.21 3.76
N ALA A 13 -33.19 10.16 3.81
CA ALA A 13 -32.40 10.71 4.92
C ALA A 13 -32.58 12.24 5.03
N ILE A 14 -32.53 12.97 3.90
CA ILE A 14 -32.74 14.43 3.86
C ILE A 14 -34.13 14.80 4.39
N LYS A 15 -35.19 14.10 3.94
CA LYS A 15 -36.56 14.34 4.39
C LYS A 15 -36.76 14.11 5.90
N LEU A 16 -36.02 13.16 6.47
CA LEU A 16 -36.12 12.81 7.89
C LEU A 16 -35.24 13.68 8.80
N ALA A 17 -34.28 14.42 8.25
CA ALA A 17 -33.32 15.19 9.05
C ALA A 17 -33.95 16.33 9.86
N GLY A 18 -35.08 16.88 9.38
CA GLY A 18 -35.80 17.98 10.02
C GLY A 18 -35.09 19.34 9.89
N GLY A 19 -35.85 20.43 10.00
CA GLY A 19 -35.36 21.79 9.74
C GLY A 19 -35.34 22.14 8.25
N GLU A 20 -34.92 23.37 7.93
CA GLU A 20 -34.76 23.85 6.56
C GLU A 20 -33.35 23.49 6.07
N PRO A 21 -33.19 22.55 5.12
CA PRO A 21 -31.89 22.11 4.66
C PRO A 21 -31.26 23.16 3.76
N THR A 22 -29.94 23.36 3.90
CA THR A 22 -29.21 24.43 3.20
C THR A 22 -28.03 23.92 2.40
N VAL A 23 -27.24 23.01 2.99
CA VAL A 23 -26.01 22.50 2.38
C VAL A 23 -25.99 21.00 2.57
N LEU A 24 -25.72 20.27 1.49
CA LEU A 24 -25.31 18.87 1.53
C LEU A 24 -23.79 18.83 1.41
N GLU A 25 -23.13 18.40 2.47
CA GLU A 25 -21.69 18.25 2.55
C GLU A 25 -21.30 16.79 2.36
N ALA A 26 -20.24 16.56 1.56
CA ALA A 26 -19.56 15.28 1.45
C ALA A 26 -18.08 15.47 1.84
N LEU A 27 -17.59 14.66 2.78
CA LEU A 27 -16.19 14.66 3.23
C LEU A 27 -15.66 13.23 3.28
N TRP A 28 -14.39 13.04 2.93
CA TRP A 28 -13.72 11.75 3.09
C TRP A 28 -13.43 11.43 4.54
N ASP A 29 -13.57 10.17 4.89
CA ASP A 29 -12.99 9.57 6.09
C ASP A 29 -12.53 8.14 5.76
N GLY A 30 -11.69 7.58 6.61
CA GLY A 30 -11.06 6.28 6.40
C GLY A 30 -9.54 6.33 6.54
N ASP A 31 -8.95 5.16 6.30
CA ASP A 31 -7.52 4.92 6.36
C ASP A 31 -7.15 3.78 5.40
N THR A 32 -6.03 3.10 5.64
CA THR A 32 -5.58 1.96 4.83
C THR A 32 -6.54 0.76 4.81
N SER A 33 -7.55 0.75 5.69
CA SER A 33 -8.58 -0.29 5.74
C SER A 33 -9.82 0.01 4.90
N GLY A 34 -9.98 1.24 4.40
CA GLY A 34 -11.10 1.62 3.55
C GLY A 34 -11.48 3.10 3.63
N TRP A 35 -11.50 3.78 2.49
CA TRP A 35 -12.04 5.12 2.30
C TRP A 35 -13.56 5.10 2.05
N TYR A 36 -14.24 6.11 2.58
CA TYR A 36 -15.67 6.33 2.38
C TYR A 36 -16.02 7.81 2.54
N LEU A 37 -17.22 8.21 2.08
CA LEU A 37 -17.69 9.60 2.21
C LEU A 37 -18.74 9.71 3.30
N TYR A 38 -18.54 10.59 4.27
CA TYR A 38 -19.60 11.06 5.15
C TYR A 38 -20.46 12.09 4.46
N LEU A 39 -21.78 11.90 4.55
CA LEU A 39 -22.76 12.88 4.12
C LEU A 39 -23.37 13.59 5.32
N ASN A 40 -23.18 14.91 5.37
CA ASN A 40 -23.72 15.79 6.38
C ASN A 40 -24.71 16.79 5.76
N LEU A 41 -25.77 17.11 6.48
CA LEU A 41 -26.76 18.10 6.08
C LEU A 41 -26.76 19.26 7.05
N HIS A 42 -26.43 20.46 6.57
CA HIS A 42 -26.59 21.68 7.35
C HIS A 42 -28.03 22.15 7.28
N VAL A 43 -28.67 22.26 8.43
CA VAL A 43 -30.08 22.65 8.56
C VAL A 43 -30.22 23.90 9.42
N ILE A 44 -31.23 24.71 9.09
CA ILE A 44 -31.68 25.85 9.89
C ILE A 44 -32.96 25.46 10.63
N ILE A 45 -32.95 25.57 11.95
CA ILE A 45 -34.12 25.35 12.80
C ILE A 45 -34.60 26.71 13.32
N LYS A 46 -35.76 27.15 12.81
CA LYS A 46 -36.42 28.37 13.25
C LYS A 46 -37.40 28.03 14.38
N LYS A 47 -37.18 28.61 15.56
CA LYS A 47 -38.16 28.66 16.66
C LYS A 47 -38.62 30.10 16.84
N LEU A 48 -39.74 30.29 17.56
CA LEU A 48 -40.45 31.57 17.70
C LEU A 48 -39.55 32.78 18.03
N PHE A 49 -38.41 32.58 18.73
CA PHE A 49 -37.45 33.63 19.09
C PHE A 49 -35.98 33.28 18.84
N SER A 50 -35.67 32.20 18.11
CA SER A 50 -34.28 31.77 17.91
C SER A 50 -34.07 31.03 16.59
N ILE A 51 -32.97 31.34 15.92
CA ILE A 51 -32.49 30.58 14.76
C ILE A 51 -31.28 29.77 15.20
N LYS A 52 -31.33 28.45 15.02
CA LYS A 52 -30.21 27.56 15.29
C LYS A 52 -29.74 26.89 14.01
N LYS A 53 -28.42 26.87 13.78
CA LYS A 53 -27.78 26.07 12.73
C LYS A 53 -27.32 24.76 13.34
N GLU A 54 -27.59 23.66 12.66
CA GLU A 54 -27.17 22.33 13.10
C GLU A 54 -26.66 21.52 11.91
N VAL A 55 -25.73 20.61 12.18
CA VAL A 55 -25.24 19.62 11.22
C VAL A 55 -25.88 18.27 11.56
N ARG A 56 -26.50 17.65 10.57
CA ARG A 56 -27.16 16.34 10.69
C ARG A 56 -26.42 15.33 9.84
N TYR A 57 -25.85 14.32 10.49
CA TYR A 57 -25.26 13.19 9.81
C TYR A 57 -26.36 12.37 9.10
N LEU A 58 -26.22 12.17 7.79
CA LEU A 58 -27.18 11.44 6.97
C LEU A 58 -26.78 9.98 6.75
N GLY A 59 -25.49 9.69 6.66
CA GLY A 59 -24.96 8.36 6.37
C GLY A 59 -23.64 8.40 5.63
N THR A 60 -23.16 7.23 5.22
CA THR A 60 -21.91 7.04 4.47
C THR A 60 -22.16 6.48 3.06
N ILE A 61 -21.40 6.96 2.08
CA ILE A 61 -21.21 6.27 0.79
C ILE A 61 -19.95 5.42 0.93
N SER A 62 -20.09 4.10 0.81
CA SER A 62 -18.97 3.15 0.83
C SER A 62 -19.27 1.99 -0.11
N LEU A 63 -18.34 1.69 -1.03
CA LEU A 63 -18.49 0.61 -2.02
C LEU A 63 -17.52 -0.55 -1.77
N GLY A 64 -17.12 -0.77 -0.51
CA GLY A 64 -16.29 -1.90 -0.07
C GLY A 64 -14.87 -1.48 0.35
N GLY A 65 -13.99 -2.46 0.52
CA GLY A 65 -12.60 -2.23 0.96
C GLY A 65 -11.67 -1.75 -0.15
N ASP A 66 -10.55 -1.17 0.24
CA ASP A 66 -9.57 -0.54 -0.66
C ASP A 66 -8.57 -1.51 -1.28
N ILE A 67 -8.83 -2.82 -1.25
CA ILE A 67 -8.07 -3.80 -2.06
C ILE A 67 -8.05 -3.43 -3.55
N ARG A 68 -9.04 -2.62 -3.97
CA ARG A 68 -9.19 -2.03 -5.31
C ARG A 68 -8.02 -1.11 -5.70
N LEU A 69 -7.38 -0.42 -4.74
CA LEU A 69 -6.19 0.41 -4.97
C LEU A 69 -4.96 -0.39 -5.33
N PHE A 70 -4.91 -1.65 -4.89
CA PHE A 70 -3.85 -2.59 -5.21
C PHE A 70 -4.13 -3.37 -6.50
N ASN A 71 -5.35 -3.31 -7.05
CA ASN A 71 -5.80 -4.03 -8.25
C ASN A 71 -5.95 -3.15 -9.50
N GLY A 72 -5.50 -1.88 -9.48
CA GLY A 72 -5.37 -1.05 -10.69
C GLY A 72 -6.66 -0.68 -11.43
N THR A 73 -7.82 -0.70 -10.78
CA THR A 73 -9.10 -0.30 -11.42
C THR A 73 -9.37 1.21 -11.27
N VAL A 74 -9.67 1.89 -12.39
CA VAL A 74 -10.01 3.32 -12.50
C VAL A 74 -11.50 3.46 -12.84
N PRO A 75 -12.26 4.43 -12.29
CA PRO A 75 -11.85 5.45 -11.33
C PRO A 75 -11.58 4.81 -9.96
N PRO A 76 -10.48 5.18 -9.27
CA PRO A 76 -10.13 4.55 -8.00
C PRO A 76 -11.19 4.78 -6.91
N TRP A 77 -12.11 5.75 -7.10
CA TRP A 77 -13.03 6.25 -6.07
C TRP A 77 -14.47 6.43 -6.60
N PRO A 78 -15.21 5.34 -6.88
CA PRO A 78 -16.59 5.42 -7.36
C PRO A 78 -17.54 6.17 -6.39
N GLU A 79 -17.21 6.21 -5.10
CA GLU A 79 -17.92 7.00 -4.08
C GLU A 79 -17.94 8.50 -4.45
N ALA A 80 -16.86 9.02 -5.03
CA ALA A 80 -16.75 10.42 -5.46
C ALA A 80 -17.71 10.74 -6.62
N GLU A 81 -17.83 9.84 -7.59
CA GLU A 81 -18.75 9.99 -8.72
C GLU A 81 -20.20 9.97 -8.26
N LEU A 82 -20.55 9.02 -7.38
CA LEU A 82 -21.89 8.95 -6.78
C LEU A 82 -22.20 10.21 -5.96
N ALA A 83 -21.25 10.71 -5.17
CA ALA A 83 -21.46 11.94 -4.41
C ALA A 83 -21.72 13.15 -5.32
N LYS A 84 -20.97 13.30 -6.42
CA LYS A 84 -21.20 14.37 -7.40
C LYS A 84 -22.57 14.25 -8.07
N GLU A 85 -22.96 13.05 -8.49
CA GLU A 85 -24.25 12.78 -9.10
C GLU A 85 -25.40 13.12 -8.14
N TRP A 86 -25.35 12.54 -6.93
CA TRP A 86 -26.39 12.72 -5.93
C TRP A 86 -26.43 14.14 -5.37
N GLY A 87 -25.28 14.80 -5.27
CA GLY A 87 -25.16 16.22 -4.93
C GLY A 87 -25.87 17.12 -5.93
N LYS A 88 -25.71 16.85 -7.23
CA LYS A 88 -26.44 17.54 -8.30
C LYS A 88 -27.95 17.30 -8.19
N MET A 89 -28.38 16.05 -8.01
CA MET A 89 -29.81 15.73 -7.85
C MET A 89 -30.41 16.39 -6.60
N ALA A 90 -29.66 16.47 -5.50
CA ALA A 90 -30.08 17.14 -4.29
C ALA A 90 -30.17 18.66 -4.47
N ASN A 91 -29.25 19.27 -5.23
CA ASN A 91 -29.35 20.67 -5.62
C ASN A 91 -30.61 20.94 -6.46
N GLU A 92 -30.87 20.13 -7.49
CA GLU A 92 -32.04 20.28 -8.36
C GLU A 92 -33.37 20.11 -7.61
N LYS A 93 -33.44 19.14 -6.69
CA LYS A 93 -34.67 18.81 -5.97
C LYS A 93 -34.97 19.72 -4.79
N TYR A 94 -33.92 20.15 -4.06
CA TYR A 94 -34.06 20.83 -2.77
C TYR A 94 -33.45 22.24 -2.75
N GLY A 95 -32.74 22.65 -3.82
CA GLY A 95 -32.01 23.91 -3.84
C GLY A 95 -30.77 23.93 -2.95
N LEU A 96 -30.25 22.76 -2.55
CA LEU A 96 -29.11 22.66 -1.63
C LEU A 96 -27.80 23.07 -2.30
N ILE A 97 -26.94 23.78 -1.57
CA ILE A 97 -25.55 23.92 -1.97
C ILE A 97 -24.88 22.56 -1.75
N PHE A 98 -24.28 22.00 -2.80
CA PHE A 98 -23.45 20.80 -2.66
C PHE A 98 -22.00 21.21 -2.40
N TYR A 99 -21.44 20.74 -1.28
CA TYR A 99 -20.06 21.03 -0.88
C TYR A 99 -19.26 19.73 -0.81
N PHE A 100 -18.27 19.60 -1.71
CA PHE A 100 -17.36 18.46 -1.74
C PHE A 100 -15.95 18.92 -2.13
N PRO A 101 -15.09 19.26 -1.13
CA PRO A 101 -13.82 19.93 -1.38
C PRO A 101 -12.71 19.03 -1.98
N SER A 102 -12.85 17.70 -1.93
CA SER A 102 -11.87 16.74 -2.49
C SER A 102 -12.55 15.71 -3.38
N ASP A 103 -12.99 16.16 -4.55
CA ASP A 103 -13.78 15.39 -5.51
C ASP A 103 -12.97 14.46 -6.43
N LYS A 104 -11.64 14.54 -6.36
CA LYS A 104 -10.71 13.77 -7.21
C LYS A 104 -10.05 12.58 -6.50
N GLU A 105 -9.82 12.70 -5.20
CA GLU A 105 -9.09 11.71 -4.39
C GLU A 105 -9.45 11.85 -2.90
N PRO A 106 -9.35 10.78 -2.10
CA PRO A 106 -9.56 10.83 -0.67
C PRO A 106 -8.60 11.75 0.04
N ASP A 107 -9.17 12.59 0.91
CA ASP A 107 -8.43 13.52 1.76
C ASP A 107 -9.33 13.90 2.95
N ASN A 108 -9.08 13.30 4.11
CA ASN A 108 -9.85 13.56 5.33
C ASN A 108 -9.43 14.84 6.06
N ASN A 109 -8.45 15.58 5.53
CA ASN A 109 -8.00 16.86 6.10
C ASN A 109 -8.66 18.06 5.42
N CYS A 110 -9.60 17.84 4.50
CA CYS A 110 -10.33 18.94 3.89
C CYS A 110 -11.24 19.63 4.91
N PRO A 111 -11.35 20.97 4.84
CA PRO A 111 -12.21 21.73 5.74
C PRO A 111 -13.67 21.34 5.55
N GLY A 112 -14.41 21.23 6.65
CA GLY A 112 -15.86 21.18 6.58
C GLY A 112 -16.45 22.51 6.11
N TRP A 113 -17.73 22.51 5.74
CA TRP A 113 -18.46 23.65 5.24
C TRP A 113 -18.36 24.84 6.19
N GLU A 114 -18.50 24.62 7.49
CA GLU A 114 -18.39 25.69 8.49
C GLU A 114 -16.97 26.26 8.59
N GLN A 115 -15.95 25.45 8.30
CA GLN A 115 -14.53 25.80 8.36
C GLN A 115 -13.99 26.37 7.05
N ARG A 116 -14.75 26.34 5.95
CA ARG A 116 -14.30 26.80 4.62
C ARG A 116 -13.72 28.22 4.57
N HIS A 117 -14.10 29.06 5.53
CA HIS A 117 -13.61 30.43 5.65
C HIS A 117 -12.17 30.52 6.20
N LEU A 118 -11.68 29.46 6.85
CA LEU A 118 -10.31 29.30 7.33
C LEU A 118 -9.39 28.67 6.29
N ALA A 119 -9.97 28.16 5.21
CA ALA A 119 -9.28 27.37 4.22
C ALA A 119 -8.52 28.24 3.22
N ILE A 120 -7.42 27.70 2.71
CA ILE A 120 -6.72 28.24 1.54
C ILE A 120 -6.88 27.27 0.37
N GLN A 121 -6.56 27.73 -0.83
CA GLN A 121 -6.43 26.86 -2.00
C GLN A 121 -5.01 26.31 -2.07
N CYS A 122 -4.89 24.99 -2.23
CA CYS A 122 -3.62 24.33 -2.54
C CYS A 122 -3.01 24.97 -3.79
N ALA A 123 -1.75 25.40 -3.71
CA ALA A 123 -1.05 26.07 -4.81
C ALA A 123 -0.91 25.19 -6.08
N ASP A 124 -0.97 23.86 -5.94
CA ASP A 124 -0.77 22.93 -7.05
C ASP A 124 -2.06 22.42 -7.70
N CYS A 125 -3.11 22.21 -6.90
CA CYS A 125 -4.34 21.56 -7.39
C CYS A 125 -5.61 22.34 -7.07
N ALA A 126 -5.49 23.51 -6.43
CA ALA A 126 -6.58 24.37 -5.98
C ALA A 126 -7.59 23.74 -4.99
N LYS A 127 -7.31 22.52 -4.49
CA LYS A 127 -8.08 21.86 -3.43
C LYS A 127 -8.11 22.74 -2.18
N MET A 128 -9.28 22.87 -1.55
CA MET A 128 -9.43 23.62 -0.30
C MET A 128 -8.79 22.84 0.85
N ILE A 129 -7.88 23.48 1.58
CA ILE A 129 -7.16 22.86 2.72
C ILE A 129 -7.11 23.80 3.92
N ILE A 130 -7.01 23.22 5.10
CA ILE A 130 -6.58 23.95 6.29
C ILE A 130 -5.04 23.84 6.34
N PRO A 131 -4.29 24.97 6.44
CA PRO A 131 -2.85 24.92 6.60
C PRO A 131 -2.46 24.04 7.79
N THR A 132 -1.61 23.06 7.54
CA THR A 132 -1.06 22.19 8.59
C THR A 132 -0.20 22.96 9.58
N ASP A 133 -0.21 22.52 10.83
CA ASP A 133 0.70 22.97 11.89
C ASP A 133 2.02 22.18 11.91
N SER A 134 2.13 21.11 11.12
CA SER A 134 3.34 20.31 11.01
C SER A 134 4.52 21.14 10.47
N PRO A 135 5.69 21.09 11.11
CA PRO A 135 6.89 21.76 10.60
C PRO A 135 7.49 21.05 9.37
N TYR A 136 7.04 19.83 9.07
CA TYR A 136 7.56 19.01 7.97
C TYR A 136 6.75 19.13 6.68
N LEU A 137 5.52 19.64 6.77
CA LEU A 137 4.61 19.76 5.62
C LEU A 137 4.51 21.22 5.19
N SER A 138 4.37 21.43 3.88
CA SER A 138 4.14 22.77 3.36
C SER A 138 2.77 23.29 3.75
N LYS A 139 2.71 24.57 4.13
CA LYS A 139 1.47 25.27 4.50
C LYS A 139 0.63 25.70 3.31
N GLU A 140 1.16 25.59 2.09
CA GLU A 140 0.56 26.13 0.86
C GLU A 140 -0.02 25.05 -0.06
N ILE A 141 0.22 23.76 0.22
CA ILE A 141 -0.22 22.64 -0.62
C ILE A 141 -0.85 21.54 0.21
N CYS A 142 -1.74 20.75 -0.40
CA CYS A 142 -2.33 19.59 0.26
C CYS A 142 -1.30 18.46 0.44
N TYR A 143 -1.60 17.53 1.35
CA TYR A 143 -0.73 16.39 1.64
C TYR A 143 -0.41 15.55 0.40
N SER A 144 -1.40 15.25 -0.45
CA SER A 144 -1.18 14.50 -1.70
C SER A 144 -0.23 15.21 -2.67
N CYS A 145 -0.37 16.54 -2.83
CA CYS A 145 0.54 17.33 -3.66
C CYS A 145 1.95 17.39 -3.06
N HIS A 146 2.06 17.46 -1.73
CA HIS A 146 3.34 17.36 -1.03
C HIS A 146 4.04 16.02 -1.32
N LEU A 147 3.35 14.89 -1.13
CA LEU A 147 3.89 13.56 -1.45
C LEU A 147 4.32 13.45 -2.91
N LYS A 148 3.51 13.98 -3.84
CA LYS A 148 3.84 13.99 -5.27
C LYS A 148 5.11 14.80 -5.54
N ARG A 149 5.28 15.98 -4.91
CA ARG A 149 6.51 16.78 -5.03
C ARG A 149 7.71 16.04 -4.47
N GLU A 150 7.61 15.44 -3.30
CA GLU A 150 8.69 14.65 -2.70
C GLU A 150 9.09 13.49 -3.61
N PHE A 151 8.12 12.73 -4.10
CA PHE A 151 8.38 11.62 -5.02
C PHE A 151 9.03 12.07 -6.33
N ASN A 152 8.53 13.15 -6.93
CA ASN A 152 9.13 13.73 -8.13
C ASN A 152 10.55 14.23 -7.88
N ASN A 153 10.83 14.82 -6.71
CA ASN A 153 12.17 15.24 -6.33
C ASN A 153 13.12 14.04 -6.20
N LYS A 154 12.66 12.93 -5.59
CA LYS A 154 13.43 11.69 -5.50
C LYS A 154 13.79 11.12 -6.88
N ILE A 155 12.84 11.11 -7.81
CA ILE A 155 13.06 10.72 -9.22
C ILE A 155 14.08 11.66 -9.88
N LYS A 156 13.86 12.98 -9.75
CA LYS A 156 14.71 14.01 -10.34
C LYS A 156 16.15 13.91 -9.85
N ASN A 157 16.35 13.67 -8.56
CA ASN A 157 17.68 13.59 -7.95
C ASN A 157 18.30 12.19 -8.04
N ALA A 158 17.60 11.22 -8.63
CA ALA A 158 17.99 9.80 -8.64
C ALA A 158 18.38 9.30 -7.23
N GLU A 159 17.56 9.66 -6.22
CA GLU A 159 17.81 9.25 -4.84
C GLU A 159 17.78 7.71 -4.73
N PRO A 160 18.60 7.11 -3.84
CA PRO A 160 18.57 5.68 -3.60
C PRO A 160 17.16 5.19 -3.25
N TYR A 161 16.76 4.11 -3.90
CA TYR A 161 15.58 3.33 -3.53
C TYR A 161 16.00 2.19 -2.60
N ASP A 162 15.07 1.33 -2.18
CA ASP A 162 15.43 0.14 -1.43
C ASP A 162 16.18 -0.90 -2.28
N ASP A 163 17.04 -1.67 -1.61
CA ASP A 163 17.78 -2.78 -2.18
C ASP A 163 16.94 -4.07 -2.14
N GLY A 164 15.71 -3.96 -2.63
CA GLY A 164 14.66 -4.97 -2.52
C GLY A 164 15.06 -6.38 -2.96
N VAL A 165 14.49 -7.37 -2.28
CA VAL A 165 14.75 -8.79 -2.46
C VAL A 165 13.42 -9.51 -2.63
N ASN A 166 13.24 -10.16 -3.78
CA ASN A 166 12.12 -11.07 -4.03
C ASN A 166 12.58 -12.53 -3.96
N LEU A 167 11.85 -13.33 -3.20
CA LEU A 167 12.09 -14.76 -3.06
C LEU A 167 11.03 -15.56 -3.80
N PHE A 168 11.46 -16.50 -4.64
CA PHE A 168 10.60 -17.41 -5.37
C PHE A 168 11.00 -18.86 -5.13
N MET A 169 10.02 -19.75 -5.16
CA MET A 169 10.20 -21.18 -5.28
C MET A 169 9.83 -21.60 -6.72
N VAL A 170 10.75 -22.28 -7.41
CA VAL A 170 10.71 -22.45 -8.86
C VAL A 170 10.86 -23.91 -9.26
N LYS A 171 10.04 -24.37 -10.21
CA LYS A 171 10.10 -25.70 -10.82
C LYS A 171 9.53 -25.64 -12.23
N ASP A 172 10.22 -26.24 -13.21
CA ASP A 172 9.72 -26.36 -14.59
C ASP A 172 9.19 -25.02 -15.17
N GLU A 173 9.90 -23.92 -14.87
CA GLU A 173 9.53 -22.54 -15.23
C GLU A 173 8.26 -21.97 -14.54
N GLU A 174 7.65 -22.70 -13.62
CA GLU A 174 6.61 -22.19 -12.71
C GLU A 174 7.25 -21.46 -11.52
N TYR A 175 6.78 -20.24 -11.23
CA TYR A 175 7.29 -19.39 -10.16
C TYR A 175 6.22 -19.18 -9.09
N ASN A 176 6.51 -19.62 -7.87
CA ASN A 176 5.70 -19.32 -6.69
C ASN A 176 6.38 -18.19 -5.90
N HIS A 177 5.79 -17.00 -5.89
CA HIS A 177 6.28 -15.87 -5.09
C HIS A 177 6.10 -16.17 -3.60
N LEU A 178 7.18 -16.08 -2.85
CA LEU A 178 7.20 -16.36 -1.41
C LEU A 178 7.21 -15.08 -0.57
N GLY A 179 7.69 -13.96 -1.14
CA GLY A 179 7.62 -12.67 -0.49
C GLY A 179 8.64 -11.66 -1.02
N TYR A 180 8.49 -10.44 -0.49
CA TYR A 180 9.36 -9.30 -0.74
C TYR A 180 9.89 -8.76 0.59
N SER A 181 11.14 -8.35 0.61
CA SER A 181 11.73 -7.59 1.71
C SER A 181 12.70 -6.55 1.15
N SER A 182 12.85 -5.40 1.81
CA SER A 182 13.87 -4.41 1.43
C SER A 182 15.30 -4.91 1.62
N PHE A 183 15.50 -5.99 2.39
CA PHE A 183 16.79 -6.62 2.67
C PHE A 183 16.63 -8.13 2.84
N LEU A 184 17.70 -8.89 2.59
CA LEU A 184 17.66 -10.36 2.71
C LEU A 184 17.32 -10.83 4.13
N ASP A 185 17.78 -10.13 5.16
CA ASP A 185 17.55 -10.47 6.57
C ASP A 185 16.09 -10.41 7.03
N GLY A 186 15.21 -9.80 6.22
CA GLY A 186 13.77 -9.81 6.45
C GLY A 186 13.08 -11.15 6.21
N PHE A 187 13.77 -12.13 5.58
CA PHE A 187 13.24 -13.50 5.43
C PHE A 187 13.62 -14.38 6.62
N SER A 188 12.69 -15.18 7.14
CA SER A 188 12.95 -16.08 8.27
C SER A 188 14.05 -17.12 8.01
N MET A 189 14.29 -17.47 6.74
CA MET A 189 15.37 -18.38 6.34
C MET A 189 16.74 -17.69 6.16
N ALA A 190 16.80 -16.36 6.17
CA ALA A 190 17.99 -15.58 5.86
C ALA A 190 19.24 -16.02 6.64
N PRO A 191 19.17 -16.26 7.97
CA PRO A 191 20.35 -16.68 8.74
C PRO A 191 20.97 -18.01 8.27
N PHE A 192 20.21 -18.84 7.55
CA PHE A 192 20.64 -20.16 7.11
C PHE A 192 21.13 -20.17 5.65
N ILE A 193 20.76 -19.15 4.88
CA ILE A 193 21.09 -19.03 3.47
C ILE A 193 22.13 -17.96 3.17
N ASP A 194 22.39 -17.01 4.08
CA ASP A 194 23.21 -15.82 3.80
C ASP A 194 24.60 -16.19 3.25
N ASP A 195 25.34 -17.08 3.91
CA ASP A 195 26.67 -17.51 3.43
C ASP A 195 26.63 -18.07 1.99
N THR A 196 25.67 -18.96 1.71
CA THR A 196 25.47 -19.56 0.38
C THR A 196 25.13 -18.47 -0.62
N VAL A 197 24.22 -17.55 -0.27
CA VAL A 197 23.82 -16.45 -1.12
C VAL A 197 24.99 -15.52 -1.39
N GLN A 198 25.65 -14.97 -0.37
CA GLN A 198 26.76 -14.02 -0.53
C GLN A 198 27.90 -14.60 -1.36
N SER A 199 28.19 -15.90 -1.24
CA SER A 199 29.22 -16.58 -2.04
C SER A 199 28.90 -16.65 -3.54
N ARG A 200 27.61 -16.63 -3.90
CA ARG A 200 27.11 -16.76 -5.29
C ARG A 200 26.72 -15.43 -5.91
N ARG A 201 26.64 -14.36 -5.11
CA ARG A 201 26.29 -13.03 -5.57
C ARG A 201 27.36 -12.46 -6.48
N GLU A 202 26.93 -12.00 -7.65
CA GLU A 202 27.79 -11.25 -8.56
C GLU A 202 27.73 -9.73 -8.29
N LYS A 203 26.80 -9.28 -7.44
CA LYS A 203 26.61 -7.87 -7.05
C LYS A 203 26.41 -6.92 -8.24
N ARG A 204 25.82 -7.45 -9.32
CA ARG A 204 25.32 -6.66 -10.43
C ARG A 204 24.11 -5.83 -9.98
N LEU A 205 23.72 -4.85 -10.80
CA LEU A 205 22.54 -4.02 -10.52
C LEU A 205 21.29 -4.89 -10.27
N VAL A 206 21.12 -5.93 -11.09
CA VAL A 206 20.21 -7.04 -10.83
C VAL A 206 21.04 -8.31 -10.67
N ASP A 207 20.85 -8.99 -9.55
CA ASP A 207 21.57 -10.22 -9.22
C ASP A 207 20.53 -11.32 -8.95
N ILE A 208 20.77 -12.52 -9.46
CA ILE A 208 19.83 -13.64 -9.34
C ILE A 208 20.59 -14.83 -8.80
N VAL A 209 20.28 -15.21 -7.55
CA VAL A 209 20.91 -16.35 -6.90
C VAL A 209 19.94 -17.52 -6.90
N THR A 210 20.44 -18.71 -7.25
CA THR A 210 19.69 -19.97 -7.13
C THR A 210 20.25 -20.79 -5.97
N ILE A 211 19.35 -21.31 -5.14
CA ILE A 211 19.63 -22.30 -4.09
C ILE A 211 19.01 -23.61 -4.55
N ASP A 212 19.85 -24.61 -4.81
CA ASP A 212 19.45 -25.88 -5.37
C ASP A 212 19.04 -26.90 -4.28
N GLU A 213 18.58 -28.06 -4.69
CA GLU A 213 18.10 -29.13 -3.81
C GLU A 213 19.12 -29.55 -2.75
N LEU A 214 20.41 -29.57 -3.09
CA LEU A 214 21.46 -29.98 -2.15
C LEU A 214 21.61 -28.94 -1.04
N ASP A 215 21.67 -27.67 -1.40
CA ASP A 215 21.74 -26.60 -0.41
C ASP A 215 20.47 -26.53 0.43
N ILE A 216 19.29 -26.70 -0.19
CA ILE A 216 18.00 -26.69 0.51
C ILE A 216 17.99 -27.79 1.60
N SER A 217 18.54 -28.97 1.30
CA SER A 217 18.67 -30.06 2.28
C SER A 217 19.58 -29.67 3.46
N ILE A 218 20.71 -29.02 3.18
CA ILE A 218 21.62 -28.52 4.24
C ILE A 218 20.94 -27.42 5.08
N ILE A 219 20.21 -26.52 4.43
CA ILE A 219 19.45 -25.45 5.09
C ILE A 219 18.40 -26.04 6.01
N LYS A 220 17.70 -27.10 5.58
CA LYS A 220 16.73 -27.82 6.40
C LYS A 220 17.35 -28.28 7.72
N GLU A 221 18.48 -28.98 7.66
CA GLU A 221 19.15 -29.51 8.85
C GLU A 221 19.52 -28.39 9.84
N LYS A 222 20.00 -27.24 9.32
CA LYS A 222 20.32 -26.07 10.16
C LYS A 222 19.08 -25.45 10.81
N ILE A 223 17.96 -25.37 10.08
CA ILE A 223 16.68 -24.86 10.61
C ILE A 223 16.16 -25.81 11.69
N GLU A 224 16.19 -27.12 11.45
CA GLU A 224 15.76 -28.12 12.43
C GLU A 224 16.60 -28.05 13.70
N GLN A 225 17.92 -27.90 13.59
CA GLN A 225 18.80 -27.71 14.74
C GLN A 225 18.43 -26.44 15.53
N ALA A 226 18.28 -25.30 14.84
CA ALA A 226 17.92 -24.05 15.50
C ALA A 226 16.54 -24.12 16.18
N LEU A 227 15.59 -24.81 15.55
CA LEU A 227 14.26 -25.01 16.10
C LEU A 227 14.29 -25.94 17.33
N ASP A 228 15.05 -27.04 17.27
CA ASP A 228 15.28 -27.95 18.42
C ASP A 228 15.83 -27.19 19.64
N GLU A 229 16.82 -26.30 19.43
CA GLU A 229 17.39 -25.46 20.48
C GLU A 229 16.36 -24.50 21.08
N LYS A 230 15.48 -23.91 20.25
CA LYS A 230 14.44 -22.98 20.70
C LYS A 230 13.31 -23.68 21.46
N VAL A 231 12.82 -24.81 20.96
CA VAL A 231 11.74 -25.53 21.62
C VAL A 231 12.18 -26.22 22.92
N ALA A 232 13.47 -26.56 23.06
CA ALA A 232 14.01 -27.13 24.29
C ALA A 232 13.89 -26.20 25.51
N VAL A 233 13.88 -24.88 25.28
CA VAL A 233 13.73 -23.85 26.33
C VAL A 233 12.39 -23.12 26.26
N TYR A 234 11.45 -23.62 25.46
CA TYR A 234 10.14 -23.01 25.27
C TYR A 234 9.38 -22.90 26.60
N LYS A 235 8.69 -21.78 26.76
CA LYS A 235 7.76 -21.53 27.87
C LYS A 235 6.41 -21.19 27.29
N SER A 236 5.35 -21.72 27.89
CA SER A 236 3.98 -21.45 27.43
C SER A 236 3.67 -19.95 27.41
N ALA A 237 2.77 -19.56 26.50
CA ALA A 237 2.42 -18.17 26.26
C ALA A 237 1.49 -17.61 27.35
N GLU A 238 2.11 -17.25 28.47
CA GLU A 238 1.44 -16.59 29.57
C GLU A 238 1.46 -15.07 29.38
N PHE A 239 0.33 -14.42 29.64
CA PHE A 239 0.31 -12.96 29.73
C PHE A 239 1.04 -12.54 31.02
N PRO A 240 1.84 -11.46 30.99
CA PRO A 240 2.40 -10.89 32.21
C PRO A 240 1.29 -10.65 33.26
N PRO A 241 1.55 -10.87 34.56
CA PRO A 241 0.55 -10.72 35.62
C PRO A 241 -0.19 -9.37 35.59
N ASP A 242 0.53 -8.29 35.20
CA ASP A 242 0.00 -6.93 35.14
C ASP A 242 -0.51 -6.50 33.74
N PHE A 243 -0.63 -7.43 32.79
CA PHE A 243 -1.06 -7.12 31.43
C PHE A 243 -2.57 -6.76 31.39
N PRO A 244 -3.00 -5.61 30.81
CA PRO A 244 -4.39 -5.17 30.95
C PRO A 244 -5.40 -6.06 30.19
N GLU A 245 -6.45 -6.52 30.88
CA GLU A 245 -7.49 -7.41 30.32
C GLU A 245 -8.15 -6.88 29.05
N LYS A 246 -8.38 -5.57 28.98
CA LYS A 246 -9.00 -4.93 27.81
C LYS A 246 -8.19 -5.12 26.52
N PHE A 247 -6.91 -5.46 26.61
CA PHE A 247 -6.05 -5.72 25.45
C PHE A 247 -5.86 -7.20 25.16
N LYS A 248 -6.15 -8.12 26.09
CA LYS A 248 -5.97 -9.57 25.87
C LYS A 248 -6.81 -10.09 24.71
N SER A 249 -8.04 -9.59 24.55
CA SER A 249 -8.92 -9.97 23.43
C SER A 249 -8.34 -9.61 22.05
N ASN A 250 -7.43 -8.64 22.00
CA ASN A 250 -6.82 -8.17 20.75
C ASN A 250 -5.49 -8.89 20.44
N ILE A 251 -5.03 -9.76 21.33
CA ILE A 251 -3.81 -10.54 21.17
C ILE A 251 -4.21 -11.99 20.95
N LYS A 252 -4.08 -12.44 19.71
CA LYS A 252 -4.38 -13.81 19.34
C LYS A 252 -3.24 -14.72 19.75
N ARG A 253 -3.60 -15.86 20.32
CA ARG A 253 -2.73 -17.04 20.41
C ARG A 253 -2.92 -17.86 19.15
N HIS A 254 -1.86 -18.47 18.67
CA HIS A 254 -1.94 -19.51 17.64
C HIS A 254 -1.05 -20.68 18.02
N THR A 255 -1.30 -21.82 17.38
CA THR A 255 -0.60 -23.07 17.69
C THR A 255 0.16 -23.51 16.45
N VAL A 256 1.44 -23.82 16.65
CA VAL A 256 2.29 -24.46 15.64
C VAL A 256 2.61 -25.89 16.07
N GLU A 257 2.87 -26.77 15.11
CA GLU A 257 3.24 -28.16 15.35
C GLU A 257 4.66 -28.43 14.87
N TYR A 258 5.48 -29.05 15.72
CA TYR A 258 6.84 -29.47 15.35
C TYR A 258 7.19 -30.80 16.03
N LYS A 259 7.63 -31.78 15.23
CA LYS A 259 7.92 -33.17 15.65
C LYS A 259 6.80 -33.80 16.50
N GLY A 260 5.55 -33.56 16.11
CA GLY A 260 4.35 -34.07 16.79
C GLY A 260 3.98 -33.37 18.10
N ASN A 261 4.72 -32.34 18.51
CA ASN A 261 4.42 -31.51 19.68
C ASN A 261 3.76 -30.20 19.24
N LYS A 262 2.82 -29.70 20.06
CA LYS A 262 2.11 -28.45 19.82
C LYS A 262 2.64 -27.35 20.72
N TYR A 263 2.93 -26.18 20.13
CA TYR A 263 3.44 -25.00 20.82
C TYR A 263 2.45 -23.86 20.64
N GLU A 264 1.98 -23.30 21.75
CA GLU A 264 1.09 -22.12 21.74
C GLU A 264 1.93 -20.85 21.80
N LEU A 265 1.75 -19.94 20.85
CA LEU A 265 2.59 -18.77 20.63
C LEU A 265 1.81 -17.46 20.84
N ILE A 266 2.52 -16.41 21.25
CA ILE A 266 2.04 -15.01 21.35
C ILE A 266 3.18 -14.12 20.87
N GLU A 267 3.29 -13.92 19.56
CA GLU A 267 4.40 -13.19 18.95
C GLU A 267 4.51 -11.74 19.44
N ARG A 268 3.37 -11.06 19.58
CA ARG A 268 3.32 -9.63 19.96
C ARG A 268 3.91 -9.34 21.34
N LEU A 269 4.02 -10.35 22.22
CA LEU A 269 4.48 -10.18 23.59
C LEU A 269 5.75 -11.00 23.91
N ASN A 270 6.18 -11.87 23.01
CA ASN A 270 7.31 -12.76 23.26
C ASN A 270 8.14 -12.97 21.98
N GLU A 271 9.33 -12.37 21.97
CA GLU A 271 10.28 -12.46 20.87
C GLU A 271 10.71 -13.90 20.56
N GLU A 272 10.83 -14.76 21.59
CA GLU A 272 11.16 -16.17 21.37
C GLU A 272 10.01 -16.93 20.70
N HIS A 273 8.76 -16.51 20.93
CA HIS A 273 7.61 -17.09 20.22
C HIS A 273 7.63 -16.70 18.74
N SER A 274 7.95 -15.44 18.44
CA SER A 274 8.14 -14.98 17.06
C SER A 274 9.28 -15.72 16.35
N LYS A 275 10.37 -16.04 17.06
CA LYS A 275 11.49 -16.84 16.52
C LYS A 275 11.05 -18.29 16.23
N ILE A 276 10.32 -18.93 17.15
CA ILE A 276 9.80 -20.28 16.93
C ILE A 276 8.86 -20.29 15.73
N ASP A 277 7.92 -19.35 15.66
CA ASP A 277 6.98 -19.23 14.53
C ASP A 277 7.71 -19.09 13.19
N GLY A 278 8.65 -18.13 13.11
CA GLY A 278 9.45 -17.92 11.91
C GLY A 278 10.28 -19.13 11.48
N LEU A 279 10.83 -19.89 12.43
CA LEU A 279 11.56 -21.12 12.14
C LEU A 279 10.65 -22.26 11.65
N VAL A 280 9.46 -22.42 12.25
CA VAL A 280 8.47 -23.40 11.76
C VAL A 280 8.05 -23.04 10.34
N TRP A 281 7.74 -21.77 10.07
CA TRP A 281 7.35 -21.32 8.73
C TRP A 281 8.48 -21.52 7.70
N ALA A 282 9.73 -21.23 8.08
CA ALA A 282 10.89 -21.49 7.23
C ALA A 282 11.07 -22.99 6.94
N LEU A 283 10.88 -23.85 7.94
CA LEU A 283 10.97 -25.30 7.79
C LEU A 283 9.86 -25.83 6.86
N GLU A 284 8.61 -25.40 7.05
CA GLU A 284 7.48 -25.77 6.19
C GLU A 284 7.75 -25.40 4.72
N MET A 285 8.34 -24.22 4.49
CA MET A 285 8.71 -23.77 3.15
C MET A 285 9.80 -24.64 2.52
N VAL A 286 10.83 -24.99 3.29
CA VAL A 286 11.93 -25.85 2.85
C VAL A 286 11.45 -27.28 2.59
N ASP A 287 10.60 -27.84 3.46
CA ASP A 287 9.99 -29.16 3.26
C ASP A 287 9.11 -29.19 2.01
N LYS A 288 8.36 -28.12 1.76
CA LYS A 288 7.60 -27.97 0.51
C LYS A 288 8.51 -27.93 -0.71
N ALA A 289 9.65 -27.24 -0.62
CA ALA A 289 10.60 -27.18 -1.72
C ALA A 289 11.20 -28.56 -2.03
N ILE A 290 11.66 -29.29 -1.00
CA ILE A 290 12.22 -30.64 -1.14
C ILE A 290 11.17 -31.62 -1.68
N SER A 291 10.00 -31.70 -1.05
CA SER A 291 8.94 -32.64 -1.45
C SER A 291 8.41 -32.41 -2.86
N GLY A 292 8.43 -31.16 -3.33
CA GLY A 292 8.01 -30.79 -4.67
C GLY A 292 9.11 -30.79 -5.73
N ASN A 293 10.38 -31.01 -5.35
CA ASN A 293 11.56 -30.82 -6.19
C ASN A 293 11.64 -29.41 -6.79
N TYR A 294 11.55 -28.39 -5.92
CA TYR A 294 11.73 -26.99 -6.27
C TYR A 294 13.14 -26.50 -5.91
N CYS A 295 13.59 -25.46 -6.60
CA CYS A 295 14.71 -24.63 -6.16
C CYS A 295 14.22 -23.27 -5.65
N PHE A 296 15.03 -22.56 -4.86
CA PHE A 296 14.76 -21.15 -4.56
C PHE A 296 15.51 -20.27 -5.55
N LYS A 297 14.82 -19.23 -6.06
CA LYS A 297 15.45 -18.13 -6.80
C LYS A 297 15.24 -16.82 -6.06
N ILE A 298 16.33 -16.10 -5.86
CA ILE A 298 16.34 -14.83 -5.14
C ILE A 298 16.76 -13.73 -6.10
N TYR A 299 15.87 -12.76 -6.30
CA TYR A 299 16.10 -11.61 -7.17
C TYR A 299 16.45 -10.41 -6.32
N PHE A 300 17.65 -9.87 -6.51
CA PHE A 300 18.15 -8.70 -5.82
C PHE A 300 18.11 -7.48 -6.73
N LYS A 301 17.57 -6.39 -6.19
CA LYS A 301 17.66 -5.04 -6.71
C LYS A 301 18.79 -4.33 -5.95
N ASN A 302 19.90 -4.00 -6.61
CA ASN A 302 21.05 -3.39 -5.94
C ASN A 302 21.30 -1.99 -6.46
N GLY A 303 21.32 -0.98 -5.59
CA GLY A 303 21.66 0.39 -5.95
C GLY A 303 20.69 1.00 -6.96
N PHE A 304 19.45 0.55 -6.96
CA PHE A 304 18.41 1.19 -7.74
C PHE A 304 18.07 2.55 -7.13
N THR A 305 17.64 3.45 -7.98
CA THR A 305 17.14 4.76 -7.60
C THR A 305 15.63 4.84 -7.78
N TYR A 306 15.00 5.83 -7.16
CA TYR A 306 13.58 6.13 -7.40
C TYR A 306 13.30 6.36 -8.89
N ARG A 307 14.29 6.88 -9.64
CA ARG A 307 14.20 7.07 -11.09
C ARG A 307 14.11 5.75 -11.84
N ASP A 308 14.99 4.80 -11.51
CA ASP A 308 14.98 3.46 -12.13
C ASP A 308 13.64 2.74 -11.86
N ASP A 309 13.21 2.73 -10.60
CA ASP A 309 11.95 2.09 -10.18
C ASP A 309 10.72 2.70 -10.88
N ALA A 310 10.65 4.04 -10.93
CA ALA A 310 9.55 4.75 -11.56
C ALA A 310 9.45 4.41 -13.06
N VAL A 311 10.57 4.43 -13.79
CA VAL A 311 10.59 4.08 -15.22
C VAL A 311 10.12 2.63 -15.42
N LEU A 312 10.64 1.66 -14.65
CA LEU A 312 10.22 0.26 -14.77
C LEU A 312 8.73 0.06 -14.47
N ARG A 313 8.22 0.66 -13.39
CA ARG A 313 6.79 0.56 -13.02
C ARG A 313 5.88 1.20 -14.08
N PHE A 314 6.30 2.31 -14.69
CA PHE A 314 5.55 2.93 -15.78
C PHE A 314 5.45 2.00 -17.00
N VAL A 315 6.56 1.41 -17.44
CA VAL A 315 6.52 0.49 -18.58
C VAL A 315 5.72 -0.76 -18.22
N ASN A 316 5.93 -1.35 -17.04
CA ASN A 316 5.28 -2.60 -16.62
C ASN A 316 3.77 -2.44 -16.37
N PHE A 317 3.38 -1.55 -15.45
CA PHE A 317 2.02 -1.47 -14.94
C PHE A 317 1.15 -0.47 -15.70
N VAL A 318 1.70 0.70 -16.04
CA VAL A 318 0.91 1.76 -16.71
C VAL A 318 0.79 1.47 -18.21
N SER A 319 1.86 0.95 -18.82
CA SER A 319 1.90 0.64 -20.25
C SER A 319 1.73 -0.85 -20.57
N ASN A 320 1.35 -1.68 -19.59
CA ASN A 320 1.15 -3.12 -19.77
C ASN A 320 2.36 -3.88 -20.36
N GLY A 321 3.57 -3.49 -19.96
CA GLY A 321 4.83 -4.16 -20.30
C GLY A 321 5.49 -3.70 -21.60
N SER A 322 4.87 -2.81 -22.39
CA SER A 322 5.47 -2.29 -23.62
C SER A 322 5.03 -0.87 -23.93
N THR A 323 5.96 0.00 -24.29
CA THR A 323 5.68 1.40 -24.66
C THR A 323 6.74 1.95 -25.61
N SER A 324 6.61 3.20 -26.06
CA SER A 324 7.67 3.88 -26.82
C SER A 324 8.55 4.74 -25.93
N LEU A 325 9.81 4.96 -26.32
CA LEU A 325 10.71 5.88 -25.62
C LEU A 325 10.10 7.28 -25.50
N ALA A 326 9.48 7.78 -26.57
CA ALA A 326 8.77 9.07 -26.57
C ALA A 326 7.64 9.15 -25.53
N ALA A 327 6.90 8.06 -25.30
CA ALA A 327 5.87 8.02 -24.27
C ALA A 327 6.46 8.09 -22.85
N ILE A 328 7.62 7.46 -22.61
CA ILE A 328 8.34 7.57 -21.33
C ILE A 328 8.82 9.01 -21.12
N VAL A 329 9.40 9.63 -22.14
CA VAL A 329 9.83 11.05 -22.10
C VAL A 329 8.64 11.96 -21.79
N GLN A 330 7.50 11.74 -22.45
CA GLN A 330 6.29 12.52 -22.20
C GLN A 330 5.80 12.35 -20.75
N GLN A 331 5.78 11.13 -20.22
CA GLN A 331 5.33 10.84 -18.86
C GLN A 331 6.14 11.60 -17.79
N TYR A 332 7.45 11.70 -17.98
CA TYR A 332 8.36 12.34 -17.03
C TYR A 332 8.71 13.79 -17.42
N SER A 333 7.98 14.37 -18.37
CA SER A 333 8.15 15.76 -18.77
C SER A 333 7.97 16.71 -17.57
N GLY A 334 8.92 17.62 -17.40
CA GLY A 334 8.97 18.54 -16.25
C GLY A 334 9.60 17.96 -14.98
N ILE A 335 9.91 16.65 -14.95
CA ILE A 335 10.65 15.99 -13.87
C ILE A 335 12.06 15.63 -14.34
N LEU A 336 12.17 15.02 -15.52
CA LEU A 336 13.41 14.57 -16.15
C LEU A 336 13.60 15.22 -17.52
N THR A 337 14.85 15.32 -17.95
CA THR A 337 15.22 15.59 -19.34
C THR A 337 15.12 14.34 -20.20
N GLU A 338 15.01 14.52 -21.52
CA GLU A 338 15.01 13.39 -22.47
C GLU A 338 16.27 12.52 -22.33
N THR A 339 17.44 13.14 -22.16
CA THR A 339 18.71 12.43 -21.93
C THR A 339 18.68 11.58 -20.67
N GLU A 340 18.16 12.11 -19.55
CA GLU A 340 18.06 11.33 -18.31
C GLU A 340 17.12 10.13 -18.44
N VAL A 341 16.05 10.26 -19.23
CA VAL A 341 15.15 9.13 -19.55
C VAL A 341 15.89 8.09 -20.39
N GLN A 342 16.57 8.50 -21.46
CA GLN A 342 17.35 7.62 -22.33
C GLN A 342 18.45 6.86 -21.56
N ASP A 343 19.18 7.57 -20.69
CA ASP A 343 20.22 6.99 -19.84
C ASP A 343 19.63 5.95 -18.87
N THR A 344 18.47 6.25 -18.29
CA THR A 344 17.78 5.32 -17.37
C THR A 344 17.30 4.07 -18.12
N VAL A 345 16.67 4.23 -19.29
CA VAL A 345 16.21 3.10 -20.12
C VAL A 345 17.40 2.24 -20.56
N THR A 346 18.50 2.85 -21.02
CA THR A 346 19.72 2.14 -21.43
C THR A 346 20.36 1.40 -20.25
N LYS A 347 20.38 2.01 -19.05
CA LYS A 347 20.86 1.37 -17.82
C LYS A 347 20.01 0.14 -17.48
N MET A 348 18.69 0.24 -17.60
CA MET A 348 17.76 -0.87 -17.32
C MET A 348 17.83 -1.97 -18.38
N GLU A 349 18.10 -1.64 -19.65
CA GLU A 349 18.38 -2.64 -20.68
C GLU A 349 19.66 -3.43 -20.36
N LYS A 350 20.75 -2.74 -20.02
CA LYS A 350 22.00 -3.37 -19.60
C LYS A 350 21.85 -4.24 -18.35
N ALA A 351 20.91 -3.90 -17.47
CA ALA A 351 20.57 -4.69 -16.30
C ALA A 351 19.67 -5.91 -16.62
N GLY A 352 19.22 -6.07 -17.86
CA GLY A 352 18.32 -7.14 -18.29
C GLY A 352 16.85 -6.93 -17.91
N CYS A 353 16.50 -5.74 -17.43
CA CYS A 353 15.13 -5.38 -17.05
C CYS A 353 14.29 -4.99 -18.28
N LEU A 354 14.91 -4.33 -19.26
CA LEU A 354 14.24 -3.86 -20.47
C LEU A 354 14.87 -4.46 -21.73
N ILE A 355 14.10 -4.50 -22.80
CA ILE A 355 14.57 -4.76 -24.18
C ILE A 355 14.20 -3.53 -25.01
N ILE A 356 15.13 -3.04 -25.82
CA ILE A 356 14.90 -1.92 -26.74
C ILE A 356 14.96 -2.43 -28.18
N GLU A 357 13.86 -2.26 -28.92
CA GLU A 357 13.73 -2.61 -30.33
C GLU A 357 13.31 -1.37 -31.13
N GLY A 358 14.29 -0.65 -31.66
CA GLY A 358 14.05 0.67 -32.26
C GLY A 358 13.54 1.66 -31.22
N GLU A 359 12.33 2.16 -31.41
CA GLU A 359 11.67 3.09 -30.48
C GLU A 359 10.85 2.39 -29.39
N ILE A 360 10.71 1.07 -29.47
CA ILE A 360 9.88 0.28 -28.55
C ILE A 360 10.73 -0.18 -27.37
N VAL A 361 10.21 0.03 -26.17
CA VAL A 361 10.80 -0.38 -24.89
C VAL A 361 9.86 -1.40 -24.25
N GLN A 362 10.38 -2.58 -23.90
CA GLN A 362 9.59 -3.68 -23.33
C GLN A 362 10.20 -4.19 -22.04
N THR A 363 9.37 -4.61 -21.08
CA THR A 363 9.82 -5.27 -19.86
C THR A 363 10.12 -6.74 -20.11
N THR A 364 11.19 -7.24 -19.49
CA THR A 364 11.51 -8.68 -19.44
C THR A 364 10.79 -9.38 -18.29
N ASP A 365 10.89 -10.71 -18.27
CA ASP A 365 10.47 -11.51 -17.10
C ASP A 365 11.27 -11.20 -15.83
N VAL A 366 12.49 -10.65 -15.96
CA VAL A 366 13.28 -10.21 -14.81
C VAL A 366 12.60 -9.02 -14.14
N THR A 367 12.12 -8.05 -14.92
CA THR A 367 11.38 -6.90 -14.37
C THR A 367 10.14 -7.33 -13.60
N ARG A 368 9.35 -8.28 -14.14
CA ARG A 368 8.15 -8.79 -13.47
C ARG A 368 8.43 -9.55 -12.17
N LYS A 369 9.65 -10.06 -12.00
CA LYS A 369 10.09 -10.75 -10.78
C LYS A 369 10.77 -9.82 -9.77
N LEU A 370 11.09 -8.60 -10.18
CA LEU A 370 11.65 -7.55 -9.33
C LEU A 370 10.57 -6.59 -8.77
N LEU A 371 9.53 -6.30 -9.56
CA LEU A 371 8.43 -5.40 -9.21
C LEU A 371 7.26 -6.12 -8.55
#